data_AF-A0A8J3XPR8-F1
#
_entry.id   AF-A0A8J3XPR8-F1
#
_cell.length_a   1.000
_cell.length_b   1.000
_cell.length_c   1.000
_cell.angle_alpha   90.00
_cell.angle_beta   90.00
_cell.angle_gamma   90.00
#
_symmetry.space_group_name_H-M   'P 1'
#
loop_
_entity.id
_entity.type
_entity.pdbx_description
1 polymer ?
#
loop_
_entity_poly.entity_id
_entity_poly.type
_entity_poly.pdbx_seq_one_letter_code
_entity_poly.pdbx_strand_id
1 'polypeptide(L)' 'MPRTDRIRVRRHTCDCQPIVYELCQAGGLLFVRRLYRSDEVLIQESEWLRAPDAEQLWMKILSGQMR' A
#
# COMPACT_ATOMS: atom_id res chain seq x y z
N MET A 1 -15.26 3.00 7.31
CA MET A 1 -14.86 2.35 8.58
C MET A 1 -13.52 1.67 8.37
N PRO A 2 -12.42 2.11 8.99
CA PRO A 2 -11.17 1.36 8.95
C PRO A 2 -11.39 -0.01 9.60
N ARG A 3 -10.87 -1.08 8.98
CA ARG A 3 -11.08 -2.47 9.43
C ARG A 3 -10.37 -2.80 10.75
N THR A 4 -9.47 -1.94 11.22
CA THR A 4 -8.78 -2.01 12.52
C THR A 4 -8.12 -0.66 12.86
N ASP A 5 -7.88 -0.41 14.15
CA ASP A 5 -7.25 0.83 14.64
C ASP A 5 -5.72 0.84 14.54
N ARG A 6 -5.11 -0.29 14.16
CA ARG A 6 -3.64 -0.43 14.10
C ARG A 6 -3.17 -0.89 12.73
N ILE A 7 -2.57 0.05 12.00
CA ILE A 7 -1.94 -0.19 10.70
C ILE A 7 -0.43 0.03 10.85
N ARG A 8 0.36 -0.98 10.49
CA ARG A 8 1.83 -0.90 10.48
C ARG A 8 2.34 -0.83 9.04
N VAL A 9 3.07 0.21 8.69
CA VAL A 9 3.81 0.25 7.41
C VAL A 9 5.02 -0.67 7.51
N ARG A 10 5.13 -1.65 6.59
CA ARG A 10 6.27 -2.59 6.50
C ARG A 10 7.32 -2.12 5.52
N ARG A 11 6.90 -1.57 4.37
CA ARG A 11 7.75 -1.03 3.30
C ARG A 11 7.07 0.17 2.68
N HIS A 12 7.84 1.07 2.09
CA HIS A 12 7.34 2.17 1.28
C HIS A 12 8.31 2.45 0.13
N THR A 13 7.81 3.01 -0.97
CA THR A 13 8.67 3.57 -2.04
C THR A 13 9.29 4.89 -1.58
N CYS A 14 10.33 5.36 -2.27
CA CYS A 14 10.85 6.71 -1.99
C CYS A 14 9.70 7.71 -1.99
N ASP A 15 9.86 8.75 -1.20
CA ASP A 15 8.89 9.82 -1.11
C ASP A 15 9.19 10.95 -2.12
N CYS A 16 10.19 10.71 -2.97
CA CYS A 16 10.69 11.57 -4.02
C CYS A 16 9.77 11.66 -5.27
N GLN A 17 8.69 10.88 -5.29
CA GLN A 17 7.74 10.80 -6.41
C GLN A 17 6.38 11.37 -5.99
N PRO A 18 5.56 11.87 -6.95
CA PRO A 18 4.20 12.33 -6.68
C PRO A 18 3.27 11.24 -6.12
N ILE A 19 3.61 9.96 -6.35
CA ILE A 19 2.88 8.81 -5.86
C ILE A 19 3.79 8.00 -4.95
N VAL A 20 3.35 7.74 -3.73
CA VAL A 20 4.03 6.88 -2.76
C VAL A 20 3.19 5.63 -2.55
N TYR A 21 3.84 4.46 -2.60
CA TYR A 21 3.21 3.19 -2.25
C TYR A 21 3.73 2.72 -0.89
N GLU A 22 2.82 2.25 -0.05
CA GLU A 22 3.13 1.62 1.23
C GLU A 22 2.59 0.19 1.26
N LEU A 23 3.40 -0.77 1.71
CA LEU A 23 2.91 -2.10 2.08
C LEU A 23 2.54 -2.07 3.56
N CYS A 24 1.24 -2.13 3.85
CA CYS A 24 0.69 -2.02 5.18
C CYS A 24 0.28 -3.39 5.74
N GLN A 25 0.37 -3.56 7.06
CA GLN A 25 -0.08 -4.74 7.80
C GLN A 25 -1.11 -4.37 8.85
N ALA A 26 -2.18 -5.16 8.92
CA ALA A 26 -3.30 -4.93 9.82
C ALA A 26 -4.14 -6.21 9.97
N GLY A 27 -4.50 -6.58 11.20
CA GLY A 27 -5.37 -7.75 11.45
C GLY A 27 -4.85 -9.08 10.87
N GLY A 28 -3.53 -9.26 10.78
CA GLY A 28 -2.93 -10.46 10.16
C GLY A 28 -2.91 -10.46 8.62
N LEU A 29 -3.47 -9.43 7.98
CA LEU A 29 -3.49 -9.24 6.54
C LEU A 29 -2.50 -8.15 6.11
N LEU A 30 -2.25 -8.10 4.80
CA LEU A 30 -1.43 -7.08 4.15
C LEU A 30 -2.25 -6.41 3.04
N PHE A 31 -1.98 -5.14 2.76
CA PHE A 31 -2.55 -4.40 1.64
C PHE A 31 -1.58 -3.32 1.18
N VAL A 32 -1.75 -2.85 -0.05
CA VAL A 32 -0.99 -1.72 -0.58
C VAL A 32 -1.82 -0.45 -0.46
N ARG A 33 -1.23 0.58 0.13
CA ARG A 33 -1.77 1.93 0.14
C ARG A 33 -1.04 2.77 -0.89
N ARG A 34 -1.79 3.44 -1.76
CA ARG A 34 -1.30 4.43 -2.72
C ARG A 34 -1.67 5.82 -2.23
N LEU A 35 -0.66 6.65 -2.05
CA LEU A 35 -0.77 8.03 -1.59
C LEU A 35 -0.43 8.95 -2.76
N TYR A 36 -1.34 9.85 -3.12
CA TYR A 36 -1.06 10.93 -4.07
C TYR A 36 -0.68 12.18 -3.29
N ARG A 37 0.54 12.67 -3.54
CA ARG A 37 1.02 13.96 -3.01
C ARG A 37 0.57 15.06 -3.97
N SER A 38 -0.70 15.47 -3.82
CA SER A 38 -1.30 16.67 -4.42
C SER A 38 -1.72 17.65 -3.32
N ASP A 39 -2.34 18.78 -3.67
CA ASP A 39 -2.89 19.75 -2.71
C ASP A 39 -3.85 19.08 -1.70
N GLU A 40 -4.49 17.99 -2.11
CA GLU A 40 -5.20 17.06 -1.23
C GLU A 40 -4.50 15.69 -1.23
N VAL A 41 -4.36 15.07 -0.05
CA VAL A 41 -3.82 13.72 0.08
C VAL A 41 -4.90 12.70 -0.27
N LEU A 42 -4.88 12.18 -1.49
CA LEU A 42 -5.75 11.08 -1.90
C LEU A 42 -5.11 9.75 -1.47
N ILE A 43 -5.89 8.92 -0.77
CA ILE A 43 -5.48 7.60 -0.31
C ILE A 43 -6.35 6.54 -1.00
N GLN A 44 -5.71 5.61 -1.70
CA GLN A 44 -6.37 4.43 -2.25
C GLN A 44 -5.75 3.17 -1.64
N GLU A 45 -6.59 2.25 -1.19
CA GLU A 45 -6.15 0.96 -0.65
C GLU A 45 -6.51 -0.16 -1.62
N SER A 46 -5.62 -1.14 -1.76
CA SER A 46 -5.96 -2.41 -2.40
C SER A 46 -6.91 -3.23 -1.53
N GLU A 47 -7.32 -4.38 -2.06
CA GLU A 47 -7.86 -5.46 -1.23
C GLU A 47 -6.86 -5.87 -0.14
N TRP A 48 -7.40 -6.35 0.98
CA TRP A 48 -6.60 -6.87 2.10
C TRP A 48 -6.41 -8.37 1.90
N LEU A 49 -5.17 -8.75 1.63
CA LEU A 49 -4.80 -10.08 1.18
C LEU A 49 -3.96 -10.80 2.24
N ARG A 50 -3.83 -12.11 2.08
CA ARG A 50 -2.85 -12.90 2.83
C ARG A 50 -1.45 -12.46 2.47
N ALA A 51 -0.51 -12.70 3.39
CA ALA A 51 0.84 -12.18 3.25
C ALA A 51 1.54 -12.52 1.92
N PRO A 52 1.49 -13.78 1.41
CA PRO A 52 2.13 -14.12 0.14
C PRO A 52 1.55 -13.36 -1.06
N ASP A 53 0.22 -13.23 -1.11
CA ASP A 53 -0.48 -12.60 -2.22
C ASP A 53 -0.22 -11.08 -2.25
N ALA A 54 -0.20 -10.44 -1.08
CA ALA A 54 0.14 -9.04 -0.95
C ALA A 54 1.61 -8.74 -1.28
N GLU A 55 2.55 -9.62 -0.90
CA GLU A 55 3.96 -9.48 -1.29
C GLU A 55 4.12 -9.61 -2.81
N GLN A 56 3.38 -10.52 -3.47
CA GLN A 56 3.37 -10.60 -4.93
C GLN A 56 2.77 -9.34 -5.58
N LEU A 57 1.66 -8.83 -5.05
CA LEU A 57 1.06 -7.58 -5.51
C LEU A 57 2.05 -6.41 -5.40
N TRP A 58 2.72 -6.29 -4.26
CA TRP A 58 3.76 -5.29 -4.03
C TRP A 58 4.87 -5.37 -5.09
N MET A 59 5.37 -6.57 -5.38
CA MET A 59 6.41 -6.75 -6.40
C MET A 59 5.93 -6.39 -7.81
N LYS A 60 4.66 -6.70 -8.17
CA LYS A 60 4.05 -6.31 -9.45
C LYS A 60 3.93 -4.80 -9.61
N ILE A 61 3.64 -4.08 -8.53
CA ILE A 61 3.60 -2.61 -8.53
C ILE A 61 5.01 -2.05 -8.74
N LEU A 62 6.00 -2.55 -7.98
CA LEU A 62 7.39 -2.08 -8.10
C LEU A 62 8.01 -2.38 -9.47
N SER A 63 7.62 -3.48 -10.13
CA SER A 63 8.07 -3.83 -11.47
C SER A 63 7.31 -3.11 -12.60
N GLY A 64 6.31 -2.29 -12.27
CA GLY A 64 5.47 -1.60 -13.26
C GLY A 64 4.51 -2.51 -14.02
N GLN A 65 4.31 -3.74 -13.57
CA GLN A 65 3.36 -4.71 -14.14
C GLN A 65 1.90 -4.44 -13.74
N MET A 66 1.69 -3.47 -12.86
CA MET A 66 0.39 -2.98 -12.42
C MET A 66 0.45 -1.45 -12.31
N ARG A 67 -0.58 -0.73 -12.77
CA ARG A 67 -0.65 0.74 -12.77
C ARG A 67 -1.96 1.23 -12.18
#